data_AF-A0A7X6VJ03-F1
#
_entry.id   AF-A0A7X6VJ03-F1
#
_cell.length_a   1.000
_cell.length_b   1.000
_cell.length_c   1.000
_cell.angle_alpha   90.00
_cell.angle_beta   90.00
_cell.angle_gamma   90.00
#
_symmetry.space_group_name_H-M   'P 1'
#
loop_
_entity.id
_entity.type
_entity.pdbx_description
1 polymer ?
#
loop_
_entity_poly.entity_id
_entity_poly.type
_entity_poly.pdbx_seq_one_letter_code
_entity_poly.pdbx_strand_id
1 'polypeptide(L)'
;TNLIDPLLEMVDDKKIALNAAVEISYLGSKEQADLIKVIEKEETSPSIAQASKIRKFAEEGRLNVDVMDSIMQEQKPEKVQITFKEDKLRKYFPKHYSAQQMENTMLKLLEDWHRKKQREHER
;
A
#
# COMPACT_ATOMS: atom_id res chain seq x y z
N THR A 1 24.44 5.33 10.29
CA THR A 1 22.99 5.17 10.05
C THR A 1 22.36 6.54 10.28
N ASN A 2 21.39 6.96 9.46
CA ASN A 2 20.76 8.29 9.60
C ASN A 2 19.49 8.27 10.48
N LEU A 3 19.14 7.11 11.02
CA LEU A 3 18.03 6.96 11.96
C LEU A 3 18.51 7.31 13.37
N ILE A 4 17.67 8.01 14.14
CA ILE A 4 17.87 8.20 15.58
C ILE A 4 17.68 6.88 16.34
N ASP A 5 18.33 6.76 17.49
CA ASP A 5 18.38 5.52 18.29
C ASP A 5 17.00 4.86 18.52
N PRO A 6 15.93 5.60 18.87
CA PRO A 6 14.62 4.96 19.07
C PRO A 6 14.07 4.30 17.80
N LEU A 7 14.30 4.89 16.62
CA LEU A 7 13.86 4.29 15.35
C LEU A 7 14.73 3.08 14.97
N LEU A 8 16.02 3.09 15.32
CA LEU A 8 16.87 1.91 15.14
C LEU A 8 16.38 0.74 15.99
N GLU A 9 16.09 0.99 17.27
CA GLU A 9 15.52 -0.03 18.17
C GLU A 9 14.20 -0.58 17.63
N MET A 10 13.33 0.28 17.10
CA MET A 10 12.07 -0.16 16.49
C MET A 10 12.27 -1.04 15.24
N VAL A 11 13.36 -0.85 14.50
CA VAL A 11 13.70 -1.71 13.34
C VAL A 11 14.26 -3.04 13.81
N ASP A 12 15.15 -3.02 14.80
CA ASP A 12 15.74 -4.23 15.39
C ASP A 12 14.67 -5.12 16.05
N ASP A 13 13.70 -4.49 16.74
CA ASP A 13 12.50 -5.13 17.30
C ASP A 13 11.48 -5.58 16.24
N LYS A 14 11.73 -5.30 14.95
CA LYS A 14 10.83 -5.56 13.81
C LYS A 14 9.46 -4.88 13.90
N LYS A 15 9.34 -3.82 14.70
CA LYS A 15 8.13 -2.96 14.76
C LYS A 15 8.00 -2.13 13.49
N ILE A 16 9.12 -1.64 12.95
CA ILE A 16 9.20 -0.97 11.65
C ILE A 16 9.86 -1.92 10.63
N ALA A 17 9.22 -2.07 9.47
CA ALA A 17 9.79 -2.85 8.37
C ALA A 17 11.05 -2.15 7.82
N LEU A 18 12.11 -2.91 7.51
CA LEU A 18 13.38 -2.38 7.01
C LEU A 18 13.21 -1.40 5.83
N ASN A 19 12.33 -1.72 4.89
CA ASN A 19 12.07 -0.86 3.73
C ASN A 19 11.41 0.47 4.12
N ALA A 20 10.55 0.48 5.14
CA ALA A 20 9.98 1.72 5.66
C ALA A 20 11.04 2.53 6.41
N ALA A 21 11.92 1.86 7.16
CA ALA A 21 13.04 2.49 7.85
C ALA A 21 14.04 3.16 6.89
N VAL A 22 14.28 2.55 5.72
CA VAL A 22 15.09 3.17 4.66
C VAL A 22 14.48 4.50 4.23
N GLU A 23 13.18 4.58 3.99
CA GLU A 23 12.51 5.85 3.63
C GLU A 23 12.61 6.89 4.77
N ILE A 24 12.41 6.46 6.01
CA ILE A 24 12.51 7.33 7.20
C ILE A 24 13.93 7.84 7.40
N SER A 25 14.96 7.09 6.99
CA SER A 25 16.37 7.49 7.15
C SER A 25 16.77 8.72 6.30
N TYR A 26 15.91 9.15 5.37
CA TYR A 26 16.08 10.39 4.61
C TYR A 26 15.53 11.63 5.33
N LEU A 27 14.74 11.46 6.39
CA LEU A 27 14.21 12.56 7.20
C LEU A 27 15.29 13.17 8.10
N GLY A 28 15.17 14.45 8.41
CA GLY A 28 16.01 15.10 9.42
C GLY A 28 15.70 14.60 10.84
N SER A 29 16.66 14.71 11.77
CA SER A 29 16.49 14.20 13.15
C SER A 29 15.26 14.77 13.87
N LYS A 30 14.88 16.02 13.60
CA LYS A 30 13.68 16.64 14.16
C LYS A 30 12.40 15.98 13.63
N GLU A 31 12.32 15.75 12.34
CA GLU A 31 11.18 15.10 11.70
C GLU A 31 11.05 13.64 12.15
N GLN A 32 12.17 12.96 12.34
CA GLN A 32 12.18 11.62 12.91
C GLN A 32 11.64 11.60 14.35
N ALA A 33 12.02 12.58 15.18
CA ALA A 33 11.49 12.71 16.53
C ALA A 33 9.99 13.04 16.54
N ASP A 34 9.50 13.84 15.59
CA ASP A 34 8.08 14.12 15.44
C ASP A 34 7.31 12.88 14.96
N LEU A 35 7.88 12.09 14.05
CA LEU A 35 7.28 10.82 13.60
C LEU A 35 7.12 9.82 14.74
N ILE A 36 8.08 9.73 15.67
CA ILE A 36 7.95 8.87 16.86
C ILE A 36 6.71 9.24 17.67
N LYS A 37 6.47 10.54 17.91
CA LYS A 37 5.27 10.98 18.65
C LYS A 37 3.98 10.56 17.95
N VAL A 38 3.96 10.62 16.62
CA VAL A 38 2.81 10.17 15.83
C VAL A 38 2.63 8.65 15.91
N ILE A 39 3.72 7.88 15.86
CA ILE A 39 3.70 6.41 16.04
C ILE A 39 3.15 6.04 17.42
N GLU A 40 3.59 6.72 18.47
CA GLU A 40 3.11 6.51 19.84
C GLU A 40 1.64 6.87 19.98
N LYS A 41 1.21 7.97 19.37
CA LYS A 41 -0.18 8.46 19.38
C LYS A 41 -1.14 7.51 18.64
N GLU A 42 -0.74 7.02 17.47
CA GLU A 42 -1.56 6.13 16.62
C GLU A 42 -1.38 4.64 16.98
N GLU A 43 -0.50 4.35 17.95
CA GLU A 43 -0.12 2.99 18.41
C GLU A 43 0.28 2.04 17.26
N THR A 44 0.81 2.60 16.16
CA THR A 44 1.13 1.83 14.96
C THR A 44 2.36 2.38 14.23
N SER A 45 3.12 1.49 13.60
CA SER A 45 4.27 1.84 12.79
C SER A 45 3.86 2.12 11.33
N PRO A 46 4.51 3.07 10.64
CA PRO A 46 4.18 3.38 9.25
C PRO A 46 4.43 2.20 8.33
N SER A 47 3.51 1.97 7.39
CA SER A 47 3.76 1.13 6.24
C SER A 47 4.81 1.77 5.31
N ILE A 48 5.38 0.98 4.39
CA ILE A 48 6.35 1.47 3.39
C ILE A 48 5.75 2.61 2.54
N ALA A 49 4.47 2.51 2.16
CA ALA A 49 3.79 3.53 1.37
C ALA A 49 3.63 4.84 2.14
N GLN A 50 3.28 4.75 3.44
CA GLN A 50 3.18 5.91 4.32
C GLN A 50 4.56 6.55 4.55
N ALA A 51 5.59 5.74 4.84
CA ALA A 51 6.96 6.22 5.01
C ALA A 51 7.49 6.94 3.75
N SER A 52 7.24 6.37 2.56
CA SER A 52 7.58 7.00 1.29
C SER A 52 6.85 8.34 1.08
N LYS A 53 5.58 8.43 1.46
CA LYS A 53 4.81 9.67 1.39
C LYS A 53 5.32 10.72 2.39
N ILE A 54 5.61 10.33 3.63
CA ILE A 54 6.21 11.20 4.65
C ILE A 54 7.51 11.81 4.12
N ARG A 55 8.41 10.97 3.57
CA ARG A 55 9.66 11.42 2.95
C ARG A 55 9.42 12.44 1.84
N LYS A 56 8.47 12.18 0.94
CA LYS A 56 8.14 13.11 -0.16
C LYS A 56 7.72 14.50 0.36
N PHE A 57 6.88 14.55 1.39
CA PHE A 57 6.49 15.83 2.00
C PHE A 57 7.67 16.52 2.70
N ALA A 58 8.62 15.77 3.25
CA ALA A 58 9.85 16.31 3.83
C ALA A 58 10.74 16.96 2.77
N GLU A 59 10.95 16.25 1.64
CA GLU A 59 11.72 16.74 0.50
C GLU A 59 11.09 18.01 -0.12
N GLU A 60 9.75 18.11 -0.09
CA GLU A 60 9.03 19.32 -0.51
C GLU A 60 9.05 20.45 0.53
N GLY A 61 9.60 20.24 1.73
CA GLY A 61 9.60 21.22 2.83
C GLY A 61 8.20 21.49 3.41
N ARG A 62 7.28 20.55 3.22
CA ARG A 62 5.85 20.67 3.59
C ARG A 62 5.44 19.71 4.71
N LEU A 63 6.40 19.00 5.29
CA LEU A 63 6.14 18.06 6.36
C LEU A 63 6.00 18.79 7.70
N ASN A 64 4.89 18.51 8.39
CA ASN A 64 4.64 18.90 9.76
C ASN A 64 3.88 17.76 10.47
N VAL A 65 3.66 17.90 11.78
CA VAL A 65 3.00 16.86 12.60
C VAL A 65 1.60 16.53 12.09
N ASP A 66 0.80 17.55 11.73
CA ASP A 66 -0.57 17.34 11.23
C ASP A 66 -0.59 16.55 9.90
N VAL A 67 0.39 16.81 9.03
CA VAL A 67 0.57 16.08 7.77
C VAL A 67 1.02 14.64 8.04
N MET A 68 1.94 14.42 9.00
CA MET A 68 2.34 13.07 9.41
C MET A 68 1.15 12.29 9.96
N ASP A 69 0.38 12.89 10.87
CA ASP A 69 -0.84 12.31 11.43
C ASP A 69 -1.82 11.91 10.32
N SER A 70 -2.09 12.82 9.39
CA SER A 70 -2.98 12.56 8.25
C SER A 70 -2.49 11.38 7.40
N ILE A 71 -1.19 11.31 7.09
CA ILE A 71 -0.62 10.19 6.32
C ILE A 71 -0.69 8.87 7.11
N MET A 72 -0.48 8.89 8.42
CA MET A 72 -0.54 7.70 9.28
C MET A 72 -1.96 7.16 9.42
N GLN A 73 -2.97 8.05 9.40
CA GLN A 73 -4.38 7.71 9.41
C GLN A 73 -4.92 7.25 8.05
N GLU A 74 -4.19 7.47 6.96
CA GLU A 74 -4.55 6.94 5.65
C GLU A 74 -4.59 5.42 5.70
N GLN A 75 -5.80 4.86 5.63
CA GLN A 75 -5.98 3.43 5.52
C GLN A 75 -5.38 2.96 4.21
N LYS A 76 -4.50 1.97 4.30
CA LYS A 76 -4.06 1.22 3.13
C LYS A 76 -5.32 0.71 2.43
N PRO A 77 -5.53 0.99 1.14
CA PRO A 77 -6.65 0.40 0.42
C PRO A 77 -6.53 -1.10 0.56
N GLU A 78 -7.55 -1.73 1.16
CA GLU A 78 -7.59 -3.18 1.27
C GLU A 78 -7.47 -3.73 -0.15
N LYS A 79 -6.43 -4.53 -0.38
CA LYS A 79 -6.33 -5.29 -1.62
C LYS A 79 -7.48 -6.29 -1.58
N VAL A 80 -8.58 -5.99 -2.25
CA VAL A 80 -9.69 -6.92 -2.42
C VAL A 80 -9.18 -8.08 -3.26
N GLN A 81 -8.80 -9.17 -2.61
CA GLN A 81 -8.42 -10.40 -3.27
C GLN A 81 -9.67 -11.23 -3.53
N ILE A 82 -10.07 -11.32 -4.79
CA ILE A 82 -11.17 -12.20 -5.20
C ILE A 82 -10.56 -13.54 -5.61
N THR A 83 -10.80 -14.59 -4.82
CA THR A 83 -10.35 -15.94 -5.14
C THR A 83 -11.50 -16.77 -5.70
N PHE A 84 -11.28 -17.39 -6.85
CA PHE A 84 -12.22 -18.32 -7.45
C PHE A 84 -11.77 -19.76 -7.20
N LYS A 85 -12.70 -20.64 -6.80
CA LYS A 85 -12.44 -22.09 -6.75
C LYS A 85 -12.46 -22.65 -8.16
N GLU A 86 -11.47 -23.46 -8.52
CA GLU A 86 -11.35 -24.05 -9.86
C GLU A 86 -12.61 -24.82 -10.27
N ASP A 87 -13.18 -25.64 -9.39
CA ASP A 87 -14.40 -26.42 -9.66
C ASP A 87 -15.59 -25.56 -10.09
N LYS A 88 -15.69 -24.34 -9.55
CA LYS A 88 -16.76 -23.39 -9.91
C LYS A 88 -16.52 -22.78 -11.29
N LEU A 89 -15.26 -22.62 -11.69
CA LEU A 89 -14.89 -22.03 -12.98
C LEU A 89 -14.91 -23.08 -14.09
N ARG A 90 -14.38 -24.29 -13.83
CA ARG A 90 -14.15 -25.35 -14.83
C ARG A 90 -15.41 -25.72 -15.63
N LYS A 91 -16.60 -25.60 -15.03
CA LYS A 91 -17.89 -25.84 -15.71
C LYS A 91 -18.23 -24.85 -16.83
N TYR A 92 -17.58 -23.68 -16.86
CA TYR A 92 -17.78 -22.65 -17.88
C TYR A 92 -16.70 -22.65 -18.98
N PHE A 93 -15.65 -23.46 -18.82
CA PHE A 93 -14.53 -23.52 -19.76
C PHE A 93 -14.41 -24.90 -20.42
N PRO A 94 -13.86 -24.98 -21.65
CA PRO A 94 -13.53 -26.26 -22.26
C PRO A 94 -12.55 -27.07 -21.39
N LYS A 95 -12.71 -28.40 -21.36
CA LYS A 95 -11.89 -29.29 -20.49
C LYS A 95 -10.37 -29.16 -20.73
N HIS A 96 -9.97 -28.80 -21.95
CA HIS A 96 -8.58 -28.66 -22.37
C HIS A 96 -7.95 -27.30 -22.00
N TYR A 97 -8.70 -26.37 -21.41
CA TYR A 97 -8.14 -25.08 -21.00
C TYR A 97 -7.22 -25.23 -19.79
N SER A 98 -6.05 -24.58 -19.87
CA SER A 98 -5.17 -24.37 -18.72
C SER A 98 -5.70 -23.24 -17.83
N ALA A 99 -5.21 -23.16 -16.58
CA ALA A 99 -5.57 -22.08 -15.66
C ALA A 99 -5.31 -20.69 -16.26
N GLN A 100 -4.18 -20.53 -16.96
CA GLN A 100 -3.81 -19.26 -17.59
C GLN A 100 -4.71 -18.92 -18.79
N GLN A 101 -5.17 -19.91 -19.55
CA GLN A 101 -6.16 -19.68 -20.60
C GLN A 101 -7.51 -19.26 -20.02
N MET A 102 -7.95 -19.88 -18.92
CA MET A 102 -9.17 -19.47 -18.21
C MET A 102 -9.06 -18.03 -17.70
N GLU A 103 -7.94 -17.67 -17.07
CA GLU A 103 -7.67 -16.31 -16.57
C GLU A 103 -7.69 -15.26 -17.71
N ASN A 104 -6.99 -15.52 -18.82
CA ASN A 104 -6.97 -14.62 -19.97
C ASN A 104 -8.36 -14.41 -20.57
N THR A 105 -9.18 -15.46 -20.64
CA THR A 105 -10.57 -15.33 -21.11
C THR A 105 -11.42 -14.53 -20.12
N MET A 106 -11.25 -14.72 -18.81
CA MET A 106 -11.96 -13.90 -17.81
C MET A 106 -11.62 -12.42 -17.92
N LEU A 107 -10.33 -12.09 -18.08
CA LEU A 107 -9.88 -10.71 -18.26
C LEU A 107 -10.54 -10.07 -19.48
N LYS A 108 -10.58 -10.77 -20.62
CA LYS A 108 -11.26 -10.27 -21.84
C LYS A 108 -12.76 -10.03 -21.62
N LEU A 109 -13.45 -10.96 -20.96
CA LEU A 109 -14.88 -10.81 -20.65
C LEU A 109 -15.15 -9.59 -19.76
N LEU A 110 -14.28 -9.33 -18.78
CA LEU A 110 -14.39 -8.16 -17.91
C LEU A 110 -14.09 -6.86 -18.65
N GLU A 111 -13.10 -6.86 -19.55
CA GLU A 111 -12.75 -5.71 -20.38
C GLU A 111 -13.90 -5.32 -21.33
N ASP A 112 -14.49 -6.30 -22.02
CA ASP A 112 -15.64 -6.08 -22.90
C ASP A 112 -16.86 -5.56 -22.13
N TRP A 113 -17.13 -6.11 -20.94
CA TRP A 113 -18.19 -5.63 -20.06
C TRP A 113 -17.95 -4.18 -19.61
N HIS A 114 -16.74 -3.86 -19.17
CA HIS A 114 -16.36 -2.52 -18.73
C HIS A 114 -16.51 -1.51 -19.86
N ARG A 115 -16.00 -1.84 -21.05
CA ARG A 115 -16.12 -1.00 -22.25
C ARG A 115 -17.58 -0.75 -22.64
N LYS A 116 -18.45 -1.75 -22.51
CA LYS A 116 -19.89 -1.59 -22.76
C LYS A 116 -20.53 -0.65 -21.73
N LYS A 117 -20.22 -0.83 -20.45
CA LYS A 117 -20.71 0.03 -19.34
C LYS A 117 -20.31 1.50 -19.50
N GLN A 118 -19.06 1.77 -19.89
CA GLN A 118 -18.60 3.15 -20.12
C GLN A 118 -19.40 3.85 -21.22
N ARG A 119 -19.64 3.16 -22.36
CA ARG A 119 -20.44 3.69 -23.47
C ARG A 119 -21.90 3.96 -23.11
N GLU A 120 -22.45 3.21 -22.15
CA GLU A 120 -23.81 3.40 -21.64
C GLU A 120 -23.89 4.57 -20.64
N HIS A 121 -22.80 4.90 -19.93
CA HIS A 121 -22.73 6.03 -19.00
C HIS A 121 -22.43 7.37 -19.69
N GLU A 122 -21.87 7.35 -20.91
CA GLU A 122 -21.59 8.54 -21.73
C GLU A 122 -22.79 9.00 -22.59
N ARG A 123 -23.94 8.32 -22.50
CA ARG A 123 -25.20 8.66 -23.19
C ARG A 123 -26.23 9.20 -22.22
#